data_AF-A0A6B1EE72-F1
#
_entry.id   AF-A0A6B1EE72-F1
#
_cell.length_a   1.000
_cell.length_b   1.000
_cell.length_c   1.000
_cell.angle_alpha   90.00
_cell.angle_beta   90.00
_cell.angle_gamma   90.00
#
_symmetry.space_group_name_H-M   'P 1'
#
loop_
_entity.id
_entity.type
_entity.pdbx_description
1 polymer ?
#
loop_
_entity_poly.entity_id
_entity_poly.type
_entity_poly.pdbx_seq_one_letter_code
_entity_poly.pdbx_strand_id
1 'polypeptide(L)'
;MRSRSTPAQWWQLTAPTPRCASGPPLVSGGWALTPTCHATPQSCWTAAGGCGGTPHRLNSLSTCCIERAMTVQDFDAHTQRDMIQHHVVAALAGIGDDRLVFKGGTLLRVCVFSNYRWSEDLDFDWAGSPEGFRALVEGAVAKAASSLGIPTLTTEDAGAVNVNIVAPEMAGPIRAEATVLAERDDSVPTQRWPINPRWGTTADTAPIRGYTATAVAADKLRCLARRSAPRDIYDLDQLAQSPQVDLPAAWNMYTANYNDPAREYGRRNHPADIRSTYLGRREHIAKTWHQLQQQGQIPPQADFDETFNRVDRHITELRDTWANSLPPGELHRLLQQHIQQQQQQQQSRPDPRRGDLGRGDPRRGYGGLSL
;
A
#
# COMPACT_ATOMS: atom_id res chain seq x y z
N MET A 1 47.17 -10.83 50.67
CA MET A 1 48.43 -10.07 50.82
C MET A 1 48.96 -9.71 49.44
N ARG A 2 49.16 -8.40 49.20
CA ARG A 2 49.86 -7.72 48.08
C ARG A 2 49.24 -7.93 46.69
N SER A 3 48.43 -7.03 46.11
CA SER A 3 48.59 -5.60 45.78
C SER A 3 49.73 -5.29 44.80
N ARG A 4 49.37 -4.80 43.59
CA ARG A 4 50.00 -3.71 42.81
C ARG A 4 49.20 -3.58 41.49
N SER A 5 48.26 -2.65 41.34
CA SER A 5 48.40 -1.21 41.09
C SER A 5 49.04 -0.87 39.72
N THR A 6 48.22 -0.20 38.91
CA THR A 6 48.41 0.48 37.61
C THR A 6 49.64 1.39 37.51
N PRO A 7 49.97 1.87 36.29
CA PRO A 7 49.57 3.25 35.98
C PRO A 7 48.99 3.44 34.57
N ALA A 8 48.00 4.33 34.52
CA ALA A 8 47.50 5.01 33.33
C ALA A 8 48.60 5.89 32.71
N GLN A 9 48.65 5.95 31.38
CA GLN A 9 49.37 7.00 30.66
C GLN A 9 48.40 7.91 29.93
N TRP A 10 48.54 9.18 30.29
CA TRP A 10 47.92 10.36 29.74
C TRP A 10 48.59 10.74 28.42
N TRP A 11 47.81 11.11 27.41
CA TRP A 11 48.24 12.08 26.40
C TRP A 11 47.17 13.16 26.29
N GLN A 12 47.56 14.37 26.65
CA GLN A 12 46.83 15.60 26.50
C GLN A 12 47.00 16.17 25.09
N LEU A 13 45.89 16.69 24.57
CA LEU A 13 45.73 17.96 23.82
C LEU A 13 46.63 18.22 22.60
N THR A 14 45.98 18.35 21.44
CA THR A 14 45.89 19.65 20.74
C THR A 14 44.73 19.65 19.74
N ALA A 15 43.78 20.56 19.94
CA ALA A 15 42.82 21.00 18.92
C ALA A 15 43.49 22.07 18.03
N PRO A 16 43.03 22.22 16.78
CA PRO A 16 43.09 23.50 16.10
C PRO A 16 41.68 23.98 15.71
N THR A 17 41.27 25.12 16.27
CA THR A 17 40.20 25.99 15.75
C THR A 17 40.81 27.02 14.76
N PRO A 18 40.02 27.83 14.05
CA PRO A 18 39.85 27.76 12.61
C PRO A 18 40.69 28.84 11.89
N ARG A 19 40.96 28.66 10.58
CA ARG A 19 41.40 29.78 9.73
C ARG A 19 40.31 30.16 8.75
N CYS A 20 39.82 31.38 8.94
CA CYS A 20 39.09 32.16 7.96
C CYS A 20 39.91 32.31 6.68
N ALA A 21 39.30 32.02 5.53
CA ALA A 21 39.69 32.59 4.25
C ALA A 21 38.41 33.08 3.58
N SER A 22 38.38 34.40 3.43
CA SER A 22 37.38 35.23 2.77
C SER A 22 37.29 34.95 1.26
N GLY A 23 36.06 34.79 0.76
CA GLY A 23 35.70 34.86 -0.65
C GLY A 23 34.20 35.18 -0.79
N PRO A 24 33.79 36.09 -1.71
CA PRO A 24 32.52 36.82 -1.65
C PRO A 24 31.29 36.02 -2.15
N PRO A 25 30.06 36.49 -1.84
CA PRO A 25 28.85 35.70 -2.02
C PRO A 25 28.33 35.77 -3.46
N LEU A 26 27.97 34.61 -4.00
CA LEU A 26 27.12 34.52 -5.20
C LEU A 26 25.66 34.50 -4.77
N VAL A 27 24.98 35.57 -5.14
CA VAL A 27 23.53 35.80 -5.03
C VAL A 27 22.83 35.15 -6.23
N SER A 28 21.55 34.81 -6.05
CA SER A 28 20.54 34.30 -7.00
C SER A 28 20.41 32.76 -7.00
N GLY A 29 19.22 32.17 -6.93
CA GLY A 29 17.85 32.67 -6.91
C GLY A 29 16.94 31.54 -6.46
N GLY A 30 15.96 31.85 -5.62
CA GLY A 30 14.96 30.90 -5.17
C GLY A 30 14.04 30.49 -6.32
N TRP A 31 13.88 29.18 -6.50
CA TRP A 31 12.83 28.62 -7.34
C TRP A 31 11.77 28.02 -6.42
N ALA A 32 10.87 28.88 -5.93
CA ALA A 32 9.56 28.46 -5.48
C ALA A 32 8.71 28.24 -6.73
N LEU A 33 8.56 26.98 -7.15
CA LEU A 33 7.64 26.63 -8.23
C LEU A 33 6.25 26.41 -7.64
N THR A 34 5.45 27.46 -7.65
CA THR A 34 3.99 27.38 -7.68
C THR A 34 3.55 26.80 -9.02
N PRO A 35 2.69 25.78 -9.09
CA PRO A 35 2.07 25.41 -10.36
C PRO A 35 0.89 26.35 -10.61
N THR A 36 1.11 27.40 -11.39
CA THR A 36 0.02 28.12 -12.06
C THR A 36 -0.46 27.26 -13.22
N CYS A 37 -1.71 26.81 -13.14
CA CYS A 37 -2.44 26.22 -14.25
C CYS A 37 -2.44 27.18 -15.46
N HIS A 38 -1.87 26.76 -16.58
CA HIS A 38 -2.10 27.36 -17.88
C HIS A 38 -2.89 26.39 -18.74
N ALA A 39 -4.21 26.52 -18.69
CA ALA A 39 -5.07 26.13 -19.79
C ALA A 39 -5.23 27.37 -20.68
N THR A 40 -4.58 27.40 -21.84
CA THR A 40 -4.85 28.39 -22.90
C THR A 40 -5.83 27.79 -23.91
N PRO A 41 -7.02 28.37 -24.11
CA PRO A 41 -7.84 28.08 -25.28
C PRO A 41 -7.31 28.85 -26.49
N GLN A 42 -7.16 28.16 -27.60
CA GLN A 42 -6.94 28.75 -28.92
C GLN A 42 -8.11 29.67 -29.31
N SER A 43 -7.79 30.89 -29.75
CA SER A 43 -8.52 31.61 -30.82
C SER A 43 -7.51 32.50 -31.55
N CYS A 44 -7.22 32.22 -32.81
CA CYS A 44 -7.97 32.67 -33.98
C CYS A 44 -8.06 34.20 -34.12
N TRP A 45 -7.21 34.69 -35.02
CA TRP A 45 -7.41 35.81 -35.96
C TRP A 45 -7.68 37.22 -35.39
N THR A 46 -6.64 38.06 -35.45
CA THR A 46 -6.80 39.51 -35.65
C THR A 46 -5.86 39.96 -36.77
N ALA A 47 -6.44 40.30 -37.92
CA ALA A 47 -5.85 41.23 -38.88
C ALA A 47 -6.98 42.14 -39.39
N ALA A 48 -6.84 43.42 -39.12
CA ALA A 48 -7.81 44.47 -39.36
C ALA A 48 -7.86 44.88 -40.84
N GLY A 49 -9.05 45.27 -41.32
CA GLY A 49 -9.24 45.96 -42.59
C GLY A 49 -10.69 46.41 -42.82
N GLY A 50 -10.97 47.70 -42.62
CA GLY A 50 -11.80 48.53 -43.52
C GLY A 50 -13.33 48.48 -43.46
N CYS A 51 -13.90 49.65 -43.08
CA CYS A 51 -15.11 50.31 -43.64
C CYS A 51 -16.54 49.85 -43.25
N GLY A 52 -17.20 50.73 -42.47
CA GLY A 52 -18.50 51.35 -42.79
C GLY A 52 -19.80 50.52 -42.71
N GLY A 53 -20.60 50.76 -41.67
CA GLY A 53 -22.01 50.33 -41.62
C GLY A 53 -22.68 50.56 -40.25
N THR A 54 -23.89 51.10 -40.27
CA THR A 54 -24.78 51.57 -39.18
C THR A 54 -25.17 50.55 -38.08
N PRO A 55 -25.68 51.00 -36.90
CA PRO A 55 -25.71 50.21 -35.68
C PRO A 55 -26.96 49.32 -35.57
N HIS A 56 -26.76 48.02 -35.39
CA HIS A 56 -27.79 47.12 -34.85
C HIS A 56 -27.46 46.79 -33.40
N ARG A 57 -28.44 47.04 -32.52
CA ARG A 57 -28.46 46.58 -31.13
C ARG A 57 -28.22 45.07 -31.09
N LEU A 58 -27.17 44.65 -30.42
CA LEU A 58 -27.05 43.30 -29.91
C LEU A 58 -26.98 43.40 -28.38
N ASN A 59 -28.02 42.86 -27.75
CA ASN A 59 -28.08 42.62 -26.31
C ASN A 59 -26.85 41.80 -25.90
N SER A 60 -25.94 42.39 -25.13
CA SER A 60 -24.86 41.66 -24.50
C SER A 60 -25.44 40.84 -23.34
N LEU A 61 -25.87 39.62 -23.62
CA LEU A 61 -25.91 38.57 -22.61
C LEU A 61 -24.46 38.33 -22.19
N SER A 62 -24.08 38.92 -21.06
CA SER A 62 -22.83 38.62 -20.37
C SER A 62 -22.88 37.15 -19.97
N THR A 63 -22.21 36.29 -20.73
CA THR A 63 -21.98 34.90 -20.34
C THR A 63 -20.94 34.94 -19.21
N CYS A 64 -21.43 34.97 -17.98
CA CYS A 64 -20.63 34.66 -16.81
C CYS A 64 -20.23 33.18 -16.91
N CYS A 65 -19.09 32.90 -17.54
CA CYS A 65 -18.47 31.57 -17.48
C CYS A 65 -17.93 31.40 -16.07
N ILE A 66 -18.79 30.98 -15.14
CA ILE A 66 -18.35 30.42 -13.86
C ILE A 66 -17.66 29.10 -14.23
N GLU A 67 -16.32 29.09 -14.19
CA GLU A 67 -15.56 27.84 -14.20
C GLU A 67 -16.02 27.02 -12.99
N ARG A 68 -16.85 26.00 -13.24
CA ARG A 68 -17.28 25.07 -12.21
C ARG A 68 -16.04 24.36 -11.68
N ALA A 69 -15.82 24.41 -10.37
CA ALA A 69 -14.77 23.63 -9.72
C ALA A 69 -14.98 22.14 -10.05
N MET A 70 -13.92 21.46 -10.51
CA MET A 70 -13.97 20.02 -10.77
C MET A 70 -14.30 19.28 -9.47
N THR A 71 -15.23 18.35 -9.59
CA THR A 71 -15.75 17.48 -8.53
C THR A 71 -15.23 16.06 -8.73
N VAL A 72 -15.31 15.21 -7.69
CA VAL A 72 -14.88 13.81 -7.81
C VAL A 72 -15.57 13.11 -8.98
N GLN A 73 -16.83 13.44 -9.27
CA GLN A 73 -17.58 12.86 -10.39
C GLN A 73 -16.99 13.17 -11.78
N ASP A 74 -16.10 14.15 -11.91
CA ASP A 74 -15.51 14.53 -13.20
C ASP A 74 -14.32 13.63 -13.61
N PHE A 75 -13.90 12.71 -12.74
CA PHE A 75 -12.74 11.85 -12.95
C PHE A 75 -13.11 10.39 -13.26
N ASP A 76 -12.17 9.64 -13.83
CA ASP A 76 -12.33 8.20 -14.04
C ASP A 76 -12.38 7.43 -12.71
N ALA A 77 -12.90 6.20 -12.75
CA ALA A 77 -13.12 5.38 -11.56
C ALA A 77 -11.86 5.14 -10.70
N HIS A 78 -10.66 5.03 -11.31
CA HIS A 78 -9.43 4.84 -10.56
C HIS A 78 -9.00 6.12 -9.86
N THR A 79 -9.11 7.26 -10.56
CA THR A 79 -8.84 8.58 -9.98
C THR A 79 -9.82 8.89 -8.85
N GLN A 80 -11.12 8.65 -9.02
CA GLN A 80 -12.12 8.81 -7.97
C GLN A 80 -11.78 7.99 -6.72
N ARG A 81 -11.45 6.71 -6.92
CA ARG A 81 -11.07 5.80 -5.84
C ARG A 81 -9.85 6.32 -5.08
N ASP A 82 -8.81 6.74 -5.79
CA ASP A 82 -7.60 7.29 -5.19
C ASP A 82 -7.86 8.57 -4.42
N MET A 83 -8.69 9.49 -4.95
CA MET A 83 -9.11 10.69 -4.24
C MET A 83 -9.77 10.34 -2.90
N ILE A 84 -10.71 9.40 -2.90
CA ILE A 84 -11.41 8.96 -1.69
C ILE A 84 -10.44 8.30 -0.71
N GLN A 85 -9.62 7.35 -1.16
CA GLN A 85 -8.59 6.70 -0.33
C GLN A 85 -7.66 7.74 0.32
N HIS A 86 -7.22 8.73 -0.46
CA HIS A 86 -6.31 9.76 0.00
C HIS A 86 -6.92 10.63 1.10
N HIS A 87 -8.17 11.06 0.94
CA HIS A 87 -8.90 11.84 1.96
C HIS A 87 -9.26 11.02 3.20
N VAL A 88 -9.61 9.74 3.04
CA VAL A 88 -9.86 8.84 4.18
C VAL A 88 -8.58 8.65 4.99
N VAL A 89 -7.44 8.41 4.33
CA VAL A 89 -6.13 8.27 5.01
C VAL A 89 -5.73 9.58 5.71
N ALA A 90 -5.95 10.74 5.08
CA ALA A 90 -5.73 12.05 5.70
C ALA A 90 -6.61 12.26 6.95
N ALA A 91 -7.89 11.88 6.87
CA ALA A 91 -8.80 11.96 8.00
C ALA A 91 -8.39 11.03 9.15
N LEU A 92 -7.98 9.79 8.86
CA LEU A 92 -7.44 8.85 9.85
C LEU A 92 -6.18 9.42 10.52
N ALA A 93 -5.28 9.99 9.74
CA ALA A 93 -4.07 10.63 10.25
C ALA A 93 -4.39 11.81 11.19
N GLY A 94 -5.42 12.61 10.84
CA GLY A 94 -5.92 13.70 11.68
C GLY A 94 -6.66 13.26 12.95
N ILE A 95 -7.17 12.02 13.00
CA ILE A 95 -7.67 11.41 14.24
C ILE A 95 -6.49 10.98 15.13
N GLY A 96 -5.44 10.42 14.54
CA GLY A 96 -4.15 10.22 15.21
C GLY A 96 -4.13 9.09 16.25
N ASP A 97 -4.95 8.05 16.09
CA ASP A 97 -4.97 6.90 17.01
C ASP A 97 -3.72 6.01 16.84
N ASP A 98 -2.89 5.92 17.87
CA ASP A 98 -1.62 5.15 17.84
C ASP A 98 -1.81 3.63 17.78
N ARG A 99 -3.04 3.12 17.92
CA ARG A 99 -3.39 1.70 17.76
C ARG A 99 -3.56 1.31 16.30
N LEU A 100 -3.68 2.27 15.39
CA LEU A 100 -3.81 2.06 13.95
C LEU A 100 -2.43 2.12 13.27
N VAL A 101 -2.12 1.10 12.48
CA VAL A 101 -0.90 1.07 11.66
C VAL A 101 -1.29 0.80 10.20
N PHE A 102 -0.98 1.74 9.32
CA PHE A 102 -1.25 1.62 7.89
C PHE A 102 -0.20 0.74 7.19
N LYS A 103 -0.62 -0.10 6.23
CA LYS A 103 0.26 -1.00 5.48
C LYS A 103 -0.21 -1.20 4.04
N GLY A 104 0.44 -2.11 3.33
CA GLY A 104 0.00 -2.56 2.01
C GLY A 104 0.34 -1.62 0.85
N GLY A 105 -0.32 -1.84 -0.29
CA GLY A 105 -0.04 -1.11 -1.54
C GLY A 105 -0.49 0.34 -1.53
N THR A 106 -1.54 0.66 -0.77
CA THR A 106 -2.08 2.02 -0.70
C THR A 106 -1.19 2.92 0.14
N LEU A 107 -0.49 2.40 1.15
CA LEU A 107 0.59 3.13 1.82
C LEU A 107 1.68 3.56 0.83
N LEU A 108 2.11 2.64 -0.04
CA LEU A 108 3.13 2.95 -1.05
C LEU A 108 2.68 4.09 -1.98
N ARG A 109 1.42 4.08 -2.39
CA ARG A 109 0.85 5.11 -3.27
C ARG A 109 0.63 6.46 -2.57
N VAL A 110 0.07 6.44 -1.36
CA VAL A 110 -0.34 7.65 -0.65
C VAL A 110 0.84 8.36 0.03
N CYS A 111 1.84 7.59 0.48
CA CYS A 111 2.92 8.11 1.33
C CYS A 111 4.33 8.00 0.73
N VAL A 112 4.62 6.96 -0.08
CA VAL A 112 6.02 6.63 -0.44
C VAL A 112 6.39 7.13 -1.83
N PHE A 113 5.56 6.83 -2.82
CA PHE A 113 5.85 7.10 -4.22
C PHE A 113 4.84 8.08 -4.79
N SER A 114 5.34 9.16 -5.40
CA SER A 114 4.50 10.08 -6.14
C SER A 114 3.87 9.38 -7.36
N ASN A 115 4.66 8.82 -8.27
CA ASN A 115 4.08 8.19 -9.47
C ASN A 115 4.04 6.67 -9.28
N TYR A 116 2.92 6.17 -8.75
CA TYR A 116 2.74 4.76 -8.43
C TYR A 116 1.51 4.16 -9.12
N ARG A 117 1.46 2.82 -9.17
CA ARG A 117 0.31 2.09 -9.68
C ARG A 117 -0.96 2.33 -8.82
N TRP A 118 -2.15 2.10 -9.35
CA TRP A 118 -3.39 2.21 -8.56
C TRP A 118 -3.49 1.11 -7.51
N SER A 119 -4.16 1.40 -6.40
CA SER A 119 -4.44 0.46 -5.32
C SER A 119 -5.93 0.40 -5.03
N GLU A 120 -6.42 -0.75 -4.56
CA GLU A 120 -7.87 -1.01 -4.43
C GLU A 120 -8.36 -0.91 -2.98
N ASP A 121 -7.58 -1.46 -2.06
CA ASP A 121 -7.98 -1.66 -0.67
C ASP A 121 -7.16 -0.76 0.29
N LEU A 122 -7.66 -0.56 1.51
CA LEU A 122 -6.95 0.07 2.61
C LEU A 122 -6.61 -1.00 3.66
N ASP A 123 -5.34 -1.33 3.81
CA ASP A 123 -4.87 -2.39 4.72
C ASP A 123 -4.31 -1.79 6.02
N PHE A 124 -4.73 -2.31 7.17
CA PHE A 124 -4.26 -1.86 8.48
C PHE A 124 -3.93 -3.03 9.42
N ASP A 125 -3.10 -2.75 10.43
CA ASP A 125 -3.17 -3.43 11.72
C ASP A 125 -3.91 -2.55 12.73
N TRP A 126 -4.70 -3.19 13.59
CA TRP A 126 -5.50 -2.50 14.59
C TRP A 126 -5.41 -3.20 15.95
N ALA A 127 -4.86 -2.49 16.93
CA ALA A 127 -4.78 -2.96 18.32
C ALA A 127 -6.02 -2.52 19.13
N GLY A 128 -7.16 -3.17 18.92
CA GLY A 128 -8.40 -2.81 19.59
C GLY A 128 -9.56 -3.75 19.23
N SER A 129 -10.79 -3.36 19.54
CA SER A 129 -11.95 -4.16 19.15
C SER A 129 -12.31 -3.93 17.67
N PRO A 130 -12.93 -4.91 16.98
CA PRO A 130 -13.39 -4.72 15.62
C PRO A 130 -14.42 -3.59 15.46
N GLU A 131 -15.28 -3.39 16.46
CA GLU A 131 -16.24 -2.27 16.52
C GLU A 131 -15.51 -0.92 16.65
N GLY A 132 -14.40 -0.89 17.40
CA GLY A 132 -13.55 0.29 17.50
C GLY A 132 -12.89 0.66 16.18
N PHE A 133 -12.43 -0.34 15.40
CA PHE A 133 -11.90 -0.10 14.05
C PHE A 133 -12.98 0.46 13.14
N ARG A 134 -14.19 -0.13 13.19
CA ARG A 134 -15.32 0.33 12.39
C ARG A 134 -15.69 1.78 12.69
N ALA A 135 -15.85 2.14 13.96
CA ALA A 135 -16.16 3.51 14.38
C ALA A 135 -15.07 4.51 13.95
N LEU A 136 -13.80 4.07 13.98
CA LEU A 136 -12.68 4.89 13.51
C LEU A 136 -12.77 5.15 11.99
N VAL A 137 -13.03 4.12 11.19
CA VAL A 137 -13.21 4.26 9.73
C VAL A 137 -14.44 5.09 9.39
N GLU A 138 -15.58 4.86 10.06
CA GLU A 138 -16.81 5.65 9.92
C GLU A 138 -16.55 7.14 10.15
N GLY A 139 -15.85 7.49 11.25
CA GLY A 139 -15.49 8.87 11.54
C GLY A 139 -14.54 9.49 10.50
N ALA A 140 -13.62 8.71 9.96
CA ALA A 140 -12.73 9.16 8.89
C ALA A 140 -13.46 9.37 7.56
N VAL A 141 -14.38 8.45 7.21
CA VAL A 141 -15.21 8.55 5.99
C VAL A 141 -16.13 9.75 6.07
N ALA A 142 -16.76 10.02 7.22
CA ALA A 142 -17.59 11.22 7.41
C ALA A 142 -16.79 12.52 7.20
N LYS A 143 -15.55 12.58 7.71
CA LYS A 143 -14.65 13.71 7.46
C LYS A 143 -14.26 13.83 5.98
N ALA A 144 -13.92 12.72 5.34
CA ALA A 144 -13.58 12.68 3.92
C ALA A 144 -14.77 13.11 3.03
N ALA A 145 -15.97 12.63 3.34
CA ALA A 145 -17.22 12.98 2.67
C ALA A 145 -17.46 14.50 2.70
N SER A 146 -17.30 15.11 3.88
CA SER A 146 -17.39 16.57 4.04
C SER A 146 -16.30 17.31 3.27
N SER A 147 -15.06 16.82 3.28
CA SER A 147 -13.93 17.48 2.59
C SER A 147 -14.03 17.40 1.07
N LEU A 148 -14.60 16.31 0.54
CA LEU A 148 -14.78 16.08 -0.89
C LEU A 148 -16.11 16.62 -1.42
N GLY A 149 -17.03 17.02 -0.55
CA GLY A 149 -18.39 17.43 -0.94
C GLY A 149 -19.23 16.26 -1.47
N ILE A 150 -19.02 15.04 -0.97
CA ILE A 150 -19.76 13.83 -1.36
C ILE A 150 -20.61 13.37 -0.17
N PRO A 151 -21.83 13.89 0.02
CA PRO A 151 -22.66 13.55 1.18
C PRO A 151 -23.15 12.09 1.17
N THR A 152 -23.07 11.42 0.01
CA THR A 152 -23.46 10.02 -0.19
C THR A 152 -22.33 9.03 0.16
N LEU A 153 -21.11 9.52 0.41
CA LEU A 153 -19.97 8.69 0.80
C LEU A 153 -20.16 8.20 2.23
N THR A 154 -20.38 6.90 2.37
CA THR A 154 -20.71 6.24 3.64
C THR A 154 -19.95 4.92 3.78
N THR A 155 -20.23 4.21 4.87
CA THR A 155 -19.69 2.89 5.16
C THR A 155 -20.78 1.84 5.28
N GLU A 156 -20.46 0.61 4.86
CA GLU A 156 -21.25 -0.58 5.09
C GLU A 156 -20.43 -1.62 5.86
N ASP A 157 -21.09 -2.32 6.79
CA ASP A 157 -20.51 -3.46 7.49
C ASP A 157 -20.26 -4.62 6.51
N ALA A 158 -18.98 -5.01 6.36
CA ALA A 158 -18.56 -6.10 5.49
C ALA A 158 -18.05 -7.32 6.28
N GLY A 159 -18.45 -7.45 7.55
CA GLY A 159 -18.04 -8.49 8.48
C GLY A 159 -17.11 -7.96 9.58
N ALA A 160 -16.62 -8.88 10.42
CA ALA A 160 -16.00 -8.55 11.70
C ALA A 160 -14.91 -7.45 11.59
N VAL A 161 -14.02 -7.51 10.61
CA VAL A 161 -12.85 -6.61 10.50
C VAL A 161 -12.77 -5.84 9.17
N ASN A 162 -13.89 -5.77 8.45
CA ASN A 162 -13.97 -5.14 7.14
C ASN A 162 -15.03 -4.04 7.14
N VAL A 163 -14.68 -2.91 6.54
CA VAL A 163 -15.61 -1.82 6.28
C VAL A 163 -15.57 -1.51 4.79
N ASN A 164 -16.72 -1.58 4.13
CA ASN A 164 -16.84 -1.13 2.75
C ASN A 164 -17.14 0.36 2.75
N ILE A 165 -16.31 1.16 2.08
CA ILE A 165 -16.57 2.56 1.81
C ILE A 165 -17.27 2.64 0.46
N VAL A 166 -18.47 3.23 0.45
CA VAL A 166 -19.37 3.21 -0.71
C VAL A 166 -19.94 4.58 -0.98
N ALA A 167 -20.18 4.86 -2.25
CA ALA A 167 -21.04 5.93 -2.72
C ALA A 167 -21.72 5.45 -4.01
N PRO A 168 -22.97 5.86 -4.32
CA PRO A 168 -23.68 5.47 -5.53
C PRO A 168 -22.91 5.75 -6.83
N GLU A 169 -22.02 6.74 -6.81
CA GLU A 169 -21.23 7.20 -7.95
C GLU A 169 -19.96 6.37 -8.17
N MET A 170 -19.55 5.56 -7.19
CA MET A 170 -18.31 4.78 -7.26
C MET A 170 -18.46 3.49 -8.08
N ALA A 171 -17.41 3.14 -8.81
CA ALA A 171 -17.28 1.83 -9.47
C ALA A 171 -16.90 0.74 -8.46
N GLY A 172 -17.83 0.43 -7.55
CA GLY A 172 -17.67 -0.58 -6.49
C GLY A 172 -17.00 -0.04 -5.21
N PRO A 173 -17.08 -0.81 -4.11
CA PRO A 173 -16.60 -0.38 -2.80
C PRO A 173 -15.08 -0.24 -2.75
N ILE A 174 -14.59 0.63 -1.86
CA ILE A 174 -13.22 0.56 -1.33
C ILE A 174 -13.28 -0.22 -0.04
N ARG A 175 -12.54 -1.32 0.06
CA ARG A 175 -12.50 -2.10 1.29
C ARG A 175 -11.43 -1.55 2.22
N ALA A 176 -11.80 -1.19 3.44
CA ALA A 176 -10.88 -1.00 4.55
C ALA A 176 -10.86 -2.25 5.41
N GLU A 177 -9.69 -2.87 5.56
CA GLU A 177 -9.49 -4.13 6.26
C GLU A 177 -8.42 -3.98 7.33
N ALA A 178 -8.68 -4.56 8.51
CA ALA A 178 -7.72 -4.61 9.60
C ALA A 178 -7.39 -6.05 10.01
N THR A 179 -6.11 -6.30 10.27
CA THR A 179 -5.71 -7.39 11.15
C THR A 179 -5.90 -6.93 12.59
N VAL A 180 -6.86 -7.53 13.31
CA VAL A 180 -7.15 -7.16 14.70
C VAL A 180 -6.21 -7.89 15.65
N LEU A 181 -5.54 -7.12 16.48
CA LEU A 181 -4.51 -7.58 17.42
C LEU A 181 -4.93 -7.26 18.87
N ALA A 182 -4.54 -8.11 19.81
CA ALA A 182 -4.77 -7.85 21.24
C ALA A 182 -3.99 -6.62 21.72
N GLU A 183 -2.79 -6.43 21.18
CA GLU A 183 -1.91 -5.29 21.44
C GLU A 183 -1.18 -4.91 20.15
N ARG A 184 -0.58 -3.72 20.13
CA ARG A 184 0.15 -3.24 18.95
C ARG A 184 1.40 -4.08 18.75
N ASP A 185 1.57 -4.60 17.54
CA ASP A 185 2.74 -5.39 17.18
C ASP A 185 3.96 -4.50 16.92
N ASP A 186 4.73 -4.26 17.97
CA ASP A 186 5.97 -3.46 17.92
C ASP A 186 7.16 -4.21 17.31
N SER A 187 7.01 -5.48 16.93
CA SER A 187 8.06 -6.24 16.24
C SER A 187 8.20 -5.85 14.77
N VAL A 188 7.18 -5.22 14.17
CA VAL A 188 7.27 -4.66 12.82
C VAL A 188 7.68 -3.19 12.89
N PRO A 189 8.80 -2.80 12.27
CA PRO A 189 9.22 -1.40 12.23
C PRO A 189 8.17 -0.52 11.55
N THR A 190 7.68 0.48 12.30
CA THR A 190 6.76 1.52 11.82
C THR A 190 7.41 2.90 11.84
N GLN A 191 6.90 3.80 11.03
CA GLN A 191 7.23 5.22 11.07
C GLN A 191 5.99 6.09 10.83
N ARG A 192 6.10 7.39 11.11
CA ARG A 192 5.08 8.37 10.76
C ARG A 192 5.37 8.91 9.36
N TRP A 193 4.47 8.61 8.43
CA TRP A 193 4.58 8.99 7.03
C TRP A 193 3.85 10.30 6.76
N PRO A 194 4.52 11.30 6.16
CA PRO A 194 3.78 12.41 5.54
C PRO A 194 2.89 11.86 4.41
N ILE A 195 1.71 12.46 4.27
CA ILE A 195 0.81 12.14 3.18
C ILE A 195 1.18 13.03 1.99
N ASN A 196 1.39 12.44 0.81
CA ASN A 196 1.79 13.18 -0.38
C ASN A 196 0.69 14.20 -0.75
N PRO A 197 0.97 15.51 -0.86
CA PRO A 197 -0.06 16.52 -1.10
C PRO A 197 -0.71 16.32 -2.47
N ARG A 198 -1.96 15.85 -2.48
CA ARG A 198 -2.74 15.47 -3.67
C ARG A 198 -4.22 15.63 -3.44
N TRP A 199 -4.96 15.86 -4.52
CA TRP A 199 -6.43 15.90 -4.45
C TRP A 199 -6.96 16.94 -3.44
N GLY A 200 -6.21 18.02 -3.22
CA GLY A 200 -6.55 19.06 -2.25
C GLY A 200 -6.03 18.84 -0.82
N THR A 201 -5.36 17.73 -0.52
CA THR A 201 -4.59 17.61 0.73
C THR A 201 -3.35 18.51 0.70
N THR A 202 -2.98 19.05 1.86
CA THR A 202 -1.85 19.97 1.99
C THR A 202 -0.65 19.28 2.63
N ALA A 203 0.53 19.89 2.49
CA ALA A 203 1.74 19.42 3.16
C ALA A 203 1.64 19.44 4.70
N ASP A 204 0.70 20.22 5.25
CA ASP A 204 0.43 20.32 6.70
C ASP A 204 -0.49 19.20 7.21
N THR A 205 -0.94 18.30 6.33
CA THR A 205 -1.72 17.13 6.74
C THR A 205 -0.93 16.30 7.74
N ALA A 206 -1.57 15.93 8.86
CA ALA A 206 -0.93 15.13 9.89
C ALA A 206 -0.36 13.82 9.30
N PRO A 207 0.83 13.37 9.73
CA PRO A 207 1.41 12.14 9.23
C PRO A 207 0.71 10.91 9.82
N ILE A 208 0.52 9.87 9.01
CA ILE A 208 -0.07 8.60 9.44
C ILE A 208 1.00 7.62 9.91
N ARG A 209 0.75 6.89 10.99
CA ARG A 209 1.61 5.78 11.39
C ARG A 209 1.43 4.62 10.43
N GLY A 210 2.52 4.08 9.91
CA GLY A 210 2.47 2.92 9.03
C GLY A 210 3.79 2.15 9.00
N TYR A 211 3.77 1.00 8.32
CA TYR A 211 4.96 0.20 8.10
C TYR A 211 6.07 1.01 7.41
N THR A 212 7.33 0.78 7.81
CA THR A 212 8.48 1.26 7.02
C THR A 212 8.46 0.63 5.62
N ALA A 213 9.10 1.27 4.63
CA ALA A 213 9.14 0.72 3.27
C ALA A 213 9.79 -0.68 3.23
N THR A 214 10.83 -0.90 4.05
CA THR A 214 11.44 -2.22 4.28
C THR A 214 10.44 -3.25 4.83
N ALA A 215 9.62 -2.87 5.81
CA ALA A 215 8.58 -3.75 6.34
C ALA A 215 7.51 -4.10 5.29
N VAL A 216 7.12 -3.13 4.45
CA VAL A 216 6.22 -3.41 3.32
C VAL A 216 6.88 -4.36 2.32
N ALA A 217 8.17 -4.20 2.02
CA ALA A 217 8.90 -5.13 1.14
C ALA A 217 8.90 -6.56 1.69
N ALA A 218 9.09 -6.75 3.00
CA ALA A 218 8.99 -8.05 3.66
C ALA A 218 7.60 -8.69 3.47
N ASP A 219 6.54 -7.89 3.61
CA ASP A 219 5.17 -8.32 3.37
C ASP A 219 4.90 -8.64 1.90
N LYS A 220 5.53 -7.93 0.96
CA LYS A 220 5.43 -8.24 -0.47
C LYS A 220 6.15 -9.53 -0.85
N LEU A 221 7.31 -9.82 -0.25
CA LEU A 221 7.98 -11.12 -0.39
C LEU A 221 7.07 -12.26 0.10
N ARG A 222 6.44 -12.07 1.27
CA ARG A 222 5.47 -13.01 1.84
C ARG A 222 4.25 -13.23 0.94
N CYS A 223 3.67 -12.15 0.40
CA CYS A 223 2.55 -12.23 -0.55
C CYS A 223 2.95 -12.93 -1.85
N LEU A 224 4.13 -12.61 -2.39
CA LEU A 224 4.63 -13.24 -3.61
C LEU A 224 4.83 -14.75 -3.43
N ALA A 225 5.38 -15.16 -2.28
CA ALA A 225 5.52 -16.56 -1.90
C ALA A 225 4.18 -17.29 -1.82
N ARG A 226 3.06 -16.61 -1.60
CA ARG A 226 1.74 -17.24 -1.46
C ARG A 226 0.91 -17.19 -2.74
N ARG A 227 0.56 -15.99 -3.18
CA ARG A 227 -0.39 -15.78 -4.29
C ARG A 227 0.29 -15.51 -5.63
N SER A 228 1.55 -15.06 -5.60
CA SER A 228 2.31 -14.63 -6.79
C SER A 228 1.51 -13.67 -7.68
N ALA A 229 0.97 -12.60 -7.10
CA ALA A 229 0.19 -11.63 -7.88
C ALA A 229 1.12 -10.69 -8.67
N PRO A 230 0.74 -10.26 -9.90
CA PRO A 230 1.57 -9.33 -10.69
C PRO A 230 1.88 -8.02 -9.98
N ARG A 231 0.94 -7.53 -9.17
CA ARG A 231 1.11 -6.32 -8.34
C ARG A 231 2.24 -6.47 -7.31
N ASP A 232 2.45 -7.67 -6.77
CA ASP A 232 3.53 -7.91 -5.81
C ASP A 232 4.90 -7.90 -6.51
N ILE A 233 4.99 -8.38 -7.75
CA ILE A 233 6.21 -8.24 -8.59
C ILE A 233 6.51 -6.77 -8.88
N TYR A 234 5.50 -6.00 -9.33
CA TYR A 234 5.68 -4.58 -9.58
C TYR A 234 6.12 -3.84 -8.31
N ASP A 235 5.46 -4.10 -7.18
CA ASP A 235 5.77 -3.43 -5.91
C ASP A 235 7.20 -3.75 -5.45
N LEU A 236 7.64 -5.00 -5.54
CA LEU A 236 8.99 -5.39 -5.16
C LEU A 236 10.06 -4.75 -6.04
N ASP A 237 9.80 -4.62 -7.35
CA ASP A 237 10.73 -3.92 -8.26
C ASP A 237 10.86 -2.44 -7.89
N GLN A 238 9.74 -1.75 -7.61
CA GLN A 238 9.77 -0.34 -7.19
C GLN A 238 10.43 -0.14 -5.82
N LEU A 239 10.15 -1.05 -4.88
CA LEU A 239 10.79 -1.03 -3.56
C LEU A 239 12.29 -1.31 -3.64
N ALA A 240 12.72 -2.26 -4.47
CA ALA A 240 14.13 -2.59 -4.69
C ALA A 240 14.96 -1.40 -5.21
N GLN A 241 14.32 -0.50 -5.97
CA GLN A 241 14.94 0.70 -6.51
C GLN A 241 14.86 1.91 -5.57
N SER A 242 14.14 1.79 -4.45
CA SER A 242 13.95 2.88 -3.50
C SER A 242 15.10 2.94 -2.49
N PRO A 243 15.71 4.12 -2.26
CA PRO A 243 16.74 4.28 -1.22
C PRO A 243 16.20 4.12 0.21
N GLN A 244 14.88 4.06 0.38
CA GLN A 244 14.22 3.87 1.69
C GLN A 244 14.11 2.39 2.09
N VAL A 245 14.55 1.46 1.23
CA VAL A 245 14.37 0.02 1.41
C VAL A 245 15.71 -0.66 1.57
N ASP A 246 15.86 -1.38 2.67
CA ASP A 246 16.95 -2.35 2.88
C ASP A 246 16.41 -3.74 2.54
N LEU A 247 16.65 -4.21 1.31
CA LEU A 247 16.16 -5.51 0.84
C LEU A 247 16.68 -6.70 1.67
N PRO A 248 17.98 -6.79 2.04
CA PRO A 248 18.45 -7.78 3.01
C PRO A 248 17.67 -7.77 4.33
N ALA A 249 17.42 -6.59 4.92
CA ALA A 249 16.62 -6.50 6.13
C ALA A 249 15.17 -6.96 5.91
N ALA A 250 14.56 -6.59 4.77
CA ALA A 250 13.22 -7.05 4.40
C ALA A 250 13.15 -8.58 4.28
N TRP A 251 14.18 -9.20 3.69
CA TRP A 251 14.28 -10.66 3.60
C TRP A 251 14.41 -11.31 4.99
N ASN A 252 15.23 -10.74 5.88
CA ASN A 252 15.37 -11.23 7.25
C ASN A 252 14.05 -11.13 8.02
N MET A 253 13.29 -10.05 7.85
CA MET A 253 11.96 -9.91 8.45
C MET A 253 10.96 -10.93 7.90
N TYR A 254 10.97 -11.17 6.59
CA TYR A 254 10.15 -12.20 5.95
C TYR A 254 10.48 -13.60 6.49
N THR A 255 11.78 -13.94 6.55
CA THR A 255 12.24 -15.26 7.02
C THR A 255 12.18 -15.46 8.53
N ALA A 256 12.15 -14.41 9.34
CA ALA A 256 11.89 -14.53 10.76
C ALA A 256 10.42 -14.87 11.05
N ASN A 257 9.51 -14.35 10.23
CA ASN A 257 8.06 -14.40 10.48
C ASN A 257 7.30 -15.37 9.55
N TYR A 258 7.99 -16.15 8.70
CA TYR A 258 7.30 -17.00 7.72
C TYR A 258 6.46 -18.12 8.34
N ASN A 259 6.74 -18.50 9.59
CA ASN A 259 5.99 -19.52 10.33
C ASN A 259 5.03 -18.92 11.36
N ASP A 260 4.93 -17.59 11.47
CA ASP A 260 4.09 -16.94 12.48
C ASP A 260 2.59 -17.21 12.20
N PRO A 261 1.92 -18.04 13.02
CA PRO A 261 0.52 -18.38 12.79
C PRO A 261 -0.42 -17.19 12.95
N ALA A 262 -0.06 -16.14 13.71
CA ALA A 262 -0.87 -14.95 13.90
C ALA A 262 -0.90 -14.07 12.64
N ARG A 263 0.16 -14.14 11.84
CA ARG A 263 0.27 -13.42 10.56
C ARG A 263 -0.11 -14.28 9.36
N GLU A 264 -0.45 -15.56 9.56
CA GLU A 264 -0.52 -16.52 8.46
C GLU A 264 -1.85 -17.29 8.39
N TYR A 265 -2.69 -16.94 7.43
CA TYR A 265 -3.86 -17.75 7.03
C TYR A 265 -3.58 -18.48 5.70
N GLY A 266 -3.53 -19.82 5.66
CA GLY A 266 -3.51 -20.61 4.41
C GLY A 266 -2.19 -21.32 4.06
N ARG A 267 -2.02 -21.75 2.79
CA ARG A 267 -0.84 -22.52 2.35
C ARG A 267 0.45 -21.73 2.58
N ARG A 268 1.35 -22.34 3.36
CA ARG A 268 2.69 -21.84 3.65
C ARG A 268 3.58 -22.19 2.47
N ASN A 269 4.48 -21.30 2.05
CA ASN A 269 5.61 -21.70 1.21
C ASN A 269 6.87 -21.29 1.95
N HIS A 270 7.78 -22.25 2.10
CA HIS A 270 9.05 -22.01 2.75
C HIS A 270 9.82 -20.90 1.99
N PRO A 271 10.59 -20.03 2.67
CA PRO A 271 11.40 -19.02 1.98
C PRO A 271 12.36 -19.58 0.94
N ALA A 272 12.83 -20.80 1.13
CA ALA A 272 13.63 -21.52 0.14
C ALA A 272 12.88 -21.81 -1.18
N ASP A 273 11.55 -21.94 -1.10
CA ASP A 273 10.66 -22.30 -2.20
C ASP A 273 9.98 -21.08 -2.84
N ILE A 274 10.25 -19.86 -2.37
CA ILE A 274 9.63 -18.64 -2.94
C ILE A 274 9.89 -18.56 -4.45
N ARG A 275 11.13 -18.87 -4.88
CA ARG A 275 11.55 -18.77 -6.28
C ARG A 275 10.84 -19.78 -7.17
N SER A 276 10.82 -21.05 -6.78
CA SER A 276 10.11 -22.09 -7.54
C SER A 276 8.61 -21.80 -7.63
N THR A 277 8.06 -21.16 -6.59
CA THR A 277 6.64 -20.82 -6.50
C THR A 277 6.18 -19.80 -7.54
N TYR A 278 6.84 -18.65 -7.68
CA TYR A 278 6.41 -17.65 -8.68
C TYR A 278 6.93 -17.97 -10.08
N LEU A 279 8.09 -18.65 -10.23
CA LEU A 279 8.58 -19.09 -11.54
C LEU A 279 7.65 -20.11 -12.18
N GLY A 280 7.16 -21.09 -11.41
CA GLY A 280 6.18 -22.06 -11.89
C GLY A 280 4.84 -21.43 -12.33
N ARG A 281 4.61 -20.16 -11.97
CA ARG A 281 3.42 -19.38 -12.32
C ARG A 281 3.69 -18.25 -13.32
N ARG A 282 4.90 -18.13 -13.87
CA ARG A 282 5.32 -16.99 -14.69
C ARG A 282 4.35 -16.65 -15.82
N GLU A 283 3.91 -17.64 -16.60
CA GLU A 283 2.98 -17.41 -17.71
C GLU A 283 1.62 -16.87 -17.25
N HIS A 284 1.11 -17.39 -16.13
CA HIS A 284 -0.13 -16.90 -15.53
C HIS A 284 0.04 -15.46 -15.04
N ILE A 285 1.15 -15.16 -14.37
CA ILE A 285 1.48 -13.81 -13.91
C ILE A 285 1.58 -12.84 -15.09
N ALA A 286 2.26 -13.23 -16.18
CA ALA A 286 2.37 -12.42 -17.39
C ALA A 286 0.99 -12.09 -17.99
N LYS A 287 0.13 -13.10 -18.12
CA LYS A 287 -1.24 -12.90 -18.61
C LYS A 287 -2.02 -11.93 -17.74
N THR A 288 -1.99 -12.10 -16.42
CA THR A 288 -2.70 -11.21 -15.49
C THR A 288 -2.07 -9.81 -15.44
N TRP A 289 -0.74 -9.68 -15.62
CA TRP A 289 -0.05 -8.40 -15.73
C TRP A 289 -0.63 -7.57 -16.89
N HIS A 290 -0.72 -8.15 -18.09
CA HIS A 290 -1.26 -7.45 -19.26
C HIS A 290 -2.74 -7.09 -19.10
N GLN A 291 -3.54 -7.94 -18.44
CA GLN A 291 -4.92 -7.58 -18.07
C GLN A 291 -4.97 -6.38 -17.13
N LEU A 292 -4.10 -6.32 -16.13
CA LEU A 292 -4.02 -5.19 -15.20
C LEU A 292 -3.52 -3.91 -15.89
N GLN A 293 -2.65 -4.01 -16.90
CA GLN A 293 -2.26 -2.85 -17.71
C GLN A 293 -3.44 -2.32 -18.53
N GLN A 294 -4.25 -3.20 -19.13
CA GLN A 294 -5.46 -2.80 -19.85
C GLN A 294 -6.49 -2.13 -18.94
N GLN A 295 -6.52 -2.51 -17.67
CA GLN A 295 -7.33 -1.89 -16.62
C GLN A 295 -6.66 -0.66 -15.99
N GLY A 296 -5.49 -0.23 -16.48
CA GLY A 296 -4.74 0.90 -15.93
C GLY A 296 -4.12 0.65 -14.55
N GLN A 297 -4.33 -0.52 -13.92
CA GLN A 297 -3.83 -0.85 -12.59
C GLN A 297 -2.32 -1.03 -12.52
N ILE A 298 -1.66 -1.33 -13.64
CA ILE A 298 -0.20 -1.33 -13.77
C ILE A 298 0.15 -0.33 -14.88
N PRO A 299 1.20 0.49 -14.71
CA PRO A 299 1.55 1.48 -15.72
C PRO A 299 1.81 0.83 -17.09
N PRO A 300 1.30 1.41 -18.20
CA PRO A 300 1.45 0.84 -19.53
C PRO A 300 2.91 0.75 -19.98
N GLN A 301 3.79 1.61 -19.47
CA GLN A 301 5.22 1.61 -19.74
C GLN A 301 6.02 0.56 -18.95
N ALA A 302 5.40 -0.14 -17.99
CA ALA A 302 6.09 -1.14 -17.20
C ALA A 302 6.22 -2.46 -17.97
N ASP A 303 7.45 -2.82 -18.35
CA ASP A 303 7.74 -4.07 -19.04
C ASP A 303 7.71 -5.26 -18.07
N PHE A 304 6.92 -6.29 -18.40
CA PHE A 304 6.77 -7.46 -17.53
C PHE A 304 8.07 -8.26 -17.42
N ASP A 305 8.72 -8.56 -18.55
CA ASP A 305 9.88 -9.44 -18.57
C ASP A 305 11.06 -8.79 -17.84
N GLU A 306 11.32 -7.50 -18.06
CA GLU A 306 12.34 -6.74 -17.36
C GLU A 306 12.07 -6.67 -15.86
N THR A 307 10.85 -6.30 -15.46
CA THR A 307 10.45 -6.20 -14.04
C THR A 307 10.60 -7.55 -13.34
N PHE A 308 10.07 -8.60 -13.96
CA PHE A 308 10.12 -9.96 -13.43
C PHE A 308 11.57 -10.44 -13.28
N ASN A 309 12.42 -10.20 -14.29
CA ASN A 309 13.82 -10.61 -14.25
C ASN A 309 14.63 -9.83 -13.22
N ARG A 310 14.34 -8.54 -12.99
CA ARG A 310 14.97 -7.77 -11.89
C ARG A 310 14.58 -8.35 -10.52
N VAL A 311 13.29 -8.62 -10.30
CA VAL A 311 12.81 -9.21 -9.05
C VAL A 311 13.37 -10.63 -8.85
N ASP A 312 13.43 -11.46 -9.89
CA ASP A 312 14.01 -12.81 -9.82
C ASP A 312 15.48 -12.78 -9.40
N ARG A 313 16.25 -11.82 -9.93
CA ARG A 313 17.65 -11.63 -9.56
C ARG A 313 17.80 -11.27 -8.09
N HIS A 314 17.06 -10.25 -7.61
CA HIS A 314 17.11 -9.84 -6.21
C HIS A 314 16.70 -10.99 -5.27
N ILE A 315 15.62 -11.70 -5.57
CA ILE A 315 15.18 -12.83 -4.74
C ILE A 315 16.22 -13.95 -4.74
N THR A 316 16.85 -14.23 -5.88
CA THR A 316 17.91 -15.24 -5.97
C THR A 316 19.09 -14.87 -5.07
N GLU A 317 19.58 -13.64 -5.18
CA GLU A 317 20.70 -13.12 -4.37
C GLU A 317 20.38 -13.17 -2.87
N LEU A 318 19.19 -12.70 -2.47
CA LEU A 318 18.74 -12.70 -1.08
C LEU A 318 18.62 -14.11 -0.51
N ARG A 319 17.97 -15.01 -1.27
CA ARG A 319 17.80 -16.42 -0.89
C ARG A 319 19.14 -17.12 -0.74
N ASP A 320 20.05 -16.94 -1.69
CA ASP A 320 21.34 -17.63 -1.68
C ASP A 320 22.23 -17.10 -0.55
N THR A 321 22.22 -15.79 -0.31
CA THR A 321 22.91 -15.17 0.84
C THR A 321 22.39 -15.72 2.16
N TRP A 322 21.06 -15.77 2.32
CA TRP A 322 20.42 -16.33 3.51
C TRP A 322 20.72 -17.82 3.68
N ALA A 323 20.58 -18.63 2.62
CA ALA A 323 20.86 -20.06 2.66
C ALA A 323 22.31 -20.36 3.06
N ASN A 324 23.26 -19.57 2.56
CA ASN A 324 24.68 -19.68 2.89
C ASN A 324 25.01 -19.21 4.32
N SER A 325 24.15 -18.40 4.94
CA SER A 325 24.31 -17.95 6.33
C SER A 325 23.85 -18.98 7.37
N LEU A 326 23.09 -20.00 6.94
CA LEU A 326 22.56 -21.02 7.84
C LEU A 326 23.63 -22.06 8.24
N PRO A 327 23.53 -22.65 9.45
CA PRO A 327 24.37 -23.78 9.82
C PRO A 327 24.29 -24.94 8.81
N PRO A 328 25.37 -25.73 8.63
CA PRO A 328 25.35 -26.89 7.75
C PRO A 328 24.17 -27.83 8.04
N GLY A 329 23.39 -28.16 7.01
CA GLY A 329 22.22 -29.05 7.11
C GLY A 329 20.94 -28.39 7.64
N GLU A 330 20.98 -27.13 8.09
CA GLU A 330 19.80 -26.42 8.59
C GLU A 330 18.75 -26.21 7.49
N LEU A 331 19.17 -25.76 6.30
CA LEU A 331 18.27 -25.58 5.16
C LEU A 331 17.51 -26.86 4.83
N HIS A 332 18.21 -28.00 4.82
CA HIS A 332 17.59 -29.30 4.59
C HIS A 332 16.57 -29.65 5.69
N ARG A 333 16.92 -29.40 6.96
CA ARG A 333 16.01 -29.63 8.09
C ARG A 333 14.73 -28.79 7.97
N LEU A 334 14.86 -27.50 7.67
CA LEU A 334 13.73 -26.59 7.52
C LEU A 334 12.82 -26.99 6.35
N LEU A 335 13.40 -27.40 5.22
CA LEU A 335 12.66 -27.96 4.08
C LEU A 335 11.89 -29.24 4.46
N GLN A 336 12.52 -30.17 5.19
CA GLN A 336 11.85 -31.40 5.65
C GLN A 336 10.68 -31.09 6.61
N GLN A 337 10.86 -30.15 7.53
CA GLN A 337 9.79 -29.69 8.41
C GLN A 337 8.62 -29.11 7.60
N HIS A 338 8.92 -28.31 6.57
CA HIS A 338 7.89 -27.75 5.70
C HIS A 338 7.09 -28.84 4.98
N ILE A 339 7.77 -29.82 4.39
CA ILE A 339 7.13 -30.97 3.71
C ILE A 339 6.22 -31.72 4.68
N GLN A 340 6.68 -32.00 5.89
CA GLN A 340 5.89 -32.67 6.92
C GLN A 340 4.64 -31.86 7.31
N GLN A 341 4.77 -30.54 7.50
CA GLN A 341 3.63 -29.67 7.79
C GLN A 341 2.59 -29.68 6.65
N GLN A 342 3.03 -29.66 5.39
CA GLN A 342 2.13 -29.74 4.24
C GLN A 342 1.37 -31.07 4.21
N GLN A 343 2.05 -32.18 4.49
CA GLN A 343 1.43 -33.50 4.55
C GLN A 343 0.41 -33.59 5.68
N GLN A 344 0.73 -33.08 6.87
CA GLN A 344 -0.21 -33.03 8.00
C GLN A 344 -1.44 -32.17 7.67
N GLN A 345 -1.26 -31.00 7.06
CA GLN A 345 -2.38 -30.15 6.65
C GLN A 345 -3.28 -30.81 5.59
N GLN A 346 -2.71 -31.59 4.68
CA GLN A 346 -3.48 -32.37 3.70
C GLN A 346 -4.26 -33.51 4.35
N GLN A 347 -3.68 -34.19 5.34
CA GLN A 347 -4.36 -35.25 6.10
C GLN A 347 -5.42 -34.73 7.06
N SER A 348 -5.29 -33.48 7.52
CA SER A 348 -6.23 -32.82 8.44
C SER A 348 -7.43 -32.16 7.74
N ARG A 349 -7.46 -32.12 6.40
CA ARG A 349 -8.62 -31.59 5.66
C ARG A 349 -9.80 -32.57 5.83
N PRO A 350 -10.94 -32.12 6.38
CA PRO A 350 -12.11 -32.99 6.49
C PRO A 350 -12.51 -33.46 5.09
N ASP A 351 -12.72 -34.77 4.95
CA ASP A 351 -13.21 -35.36 3.71
C ASP A 351 -14.59 -34.77 3.38
N PRO A 352 -14.75 -34.03 2.26
CA PRO A 352 -16.04 -33.47 1.87
C PRO A 352 -17.10 -34.55 1.58
N ARG A 353 -16.73 -35.84 1.52
CA ARG A 353 -17.64 -36.97 1.34
C ARG A 353 -18.10 -37.64 2.64
N ARG A 354 -17.56 -37.25 3.80
CA ARG A 354 -18.11 -37.67 5.11
C ARG A 354 -19.14 -36.66 5.61
N GLY A 355 -20.17 -36.44 4.78
CA GLY A 355 -21.42 -35.84 5.22
C GLY A 355 -22.21 -36.88 6.01
N ASP A 356 -22.26 -36.67 7.33
CA ASP A 356 -23.38 -36.99 8.23
C ASP A 356 -24.23 -38.24 7.90
N LEU A 357 -23.68 -39.42 8.16
CA LEU A 357 -24.48 -40.60 8.46
C LEU A 357 -24.53 -40.77 9.98
N GLY A 358 -25.42 -40.04 10.65
CA GLY A 358 -25.82 -40.45 11.99
C GLY A 358 -26.29 -39.36 12.93
N ARG A 359 -27.42 -38.71 12.63
CA ARG A 359 -28.44 -38.38 13.65
C ARG A 359 -29.83 -38.53 13.04
N GLY A 360 -30.43 -39.70 13.26
CA GLY A 360 -31.87 -39.85 13.09
C GLY A 360 -32.59 -38.98 14.12
N ASP A 361 -33.41 -38.05 13.62
CA ASP A 361 -34.40 -37.33 14.41
C ASP A 361 -35.72 -38.13 14.38
N PRO A 362 -36.15 -38.79 15.47
CA PRO A 362 -37.39 -39.52 15.50
C PRO A 362 -38.50 -38.58 15.99
N ARG A 363 -38.88 -37.58 15.20
CA ARG A 363 -40.10 -36.79 15.47
C ARG A 363 -40.51 -35.94 14.27
N ARG A 364 -41.22 -36.54 13.31
CA ARG A 364 -42.28 -35.87 12.52
C ARG A 364 -43.09 -36.92 11.76
N GLY A 365 -44.25 -37.26 12.32
CA GLY A 365 -45.32 -37.96 11.63
C GLY A 365 -46.34 -36.97 11.06
N TYR A 366 -47.06 -37.43 10.03
CA TYR A 366 -48.27 -36.87 9.38
C TYR A 366 -48.06 -35.57 8.59
N GLY A 367 -48.59 -35.38 7.37
CA GLY A 367 -49.41 -36.14 6.42
C GLY A 367 -49.28 -35.38 5.07
N GLY A 368 -49.26 -36.00 3.89
CA GLY A 368 -50.45 -36.47 3.20
C GLY A 368 -51.31 -35.32 2.68
N LEU A 369 -51.12 -34.89 1.43
CA LEU A 369 -52.18 -34.76 0.40
C LEU A 369 -51.67 -34.12 -0.90
N SER A 370 -52.13 -34.73 -1.98
CA SER A 370 -51.97 -34.38 -3.40
C SER A 370 -52.65 -33.06 -3.78
N LEU A 371 -51.97 -32.23 -4.57
CA LEU A 371 -52.30 -31.82 -5.95
C LEU A 371 -51.30 -30.77 -6.44
#